data_AF-A0A6C0HU97-F1
#
_entry.id   AF-A0A6C0HU97-F1
#
_cell.length_a   1.000
_cell.length_b   1.000
_cell.length_c   1.000
_cell.angle_alpha   90.00
_cell.angle_beta   90.00
_cell.angle_gamma   90.00
#
_symmetry.space_group_name_H-M   'P 1'
#
loop_
_entity.id
_entity.type
_entity.pdbx_description
1 polymer ?
#
loop_
_entity_poly.entity_id
_entity_poly.type
_entity_poly.pdbx_seq_one_letter_code
_entity_poly.pdbx_strand_id
1 'polypeptide(L)'
;MTSFNKILYLGAGKDIDCINYFPTCNEFIFIDTLPRSEHDIKNYFYEGFYRESFVEDITEEFKKNGFELTDNIELDSNYNINPHLLIFNNTRQIVKYYISTNILFNMNKMLEKDIYESDTLYINGYHPDIELLKYFGSRKINLVGDSDTLYYIDFEEDDNNIIKHLIHNNNNYNYYLLCREQSKIILCDSLKDLDNKRKNKGY
;
A
#
# COMPACT_ATOMS: atom_id res chain seq x y z
N MET A 1 13.39 10.47 -16.56
CA MET A 1 13.41 9.97 -15.16
C MET A 1 12.09 9.28 -14.93
N THR A 2 12.09 8.08 -14.34
CA THR A 2 10.84 7.49 -13.83
C THR A 2 10.30 8.40 -12.74
N SER A 3 9.04 8.80 -12.87
CA SER A 3 8.35 9.58 -11.84
C SER A 3 7.60 8.61 -10.93
N PHE A 4 7.74 8.78 -9.63
CA PHE A 4 6.90 8.15 -8.62
C PHE A 4 6.05 9.27 -8.00
N ASN A 5 5.01 9.73 -8.71
CA ASN A 5 4.25 10.92 -8.30
C ASN A 5 3.14 10.58 -7.32
N LYS A 6 2.49 9.43 -7.53
CA LYS A 6 1.38 8.96 -6.70
C LYS A 6 1.52 7.47 -6.41
N ILE A 7 1.81 7.14 -5.15
CA ILE A 7 2.19 5.79 -4.72
C ILE A 7 1.07 5.19 -3.88
N LEU A 8 0.57 4.03 -4.28
CA LEU A 8 -0.34 3.21 -3.49
C LEU A 8 0.47 2.24 -2.60
N TYR A 9 0.16 2.19 -1.31
CA TYR A 9 0.72 1.27 -0.33
C TYR A 9 -0.41 0.62 0.50
N LEU A 10 -0.29 -0.68 0.75
CA LEU A 10 -1.33 -1.50 1.39
C LEU A 10 -0.77 -2.14 2.65
N GLY A 11 -1.57 -2.19 3.70
CA GLY A 11 -1.19 -2.83 4.97
C GLY A 11 -0.02 -2.12 5.65
N ALA A 12 0.08 -0.80 5.49
CA ALA A 12 1.19 -0.02 6.03
C ALA A 12 1.26 -0.11 7.56
N GLY A 13 0.13 -0.28 8.25
CA GLY A 13 0.07 -0.21 9.70
C GLY A 13 0.70 1.09 10.21
N LYS A 14 1.82 0.95 10.94
CA LYS A 14 2.66 2.06 11.41
C LYS A 14 3.99 2.21 10.64
N ASP A 15 4.25 1.37 9.64
CA ASP A 15 5.42 1.43 8.76
C ASP A 15 5.25 2.55 7.73
N ILE A 16 5.50 3.80 8.16
CA ILE A 16 5.34 4.99 7.30
C ILE A 16 6.67 5.56 6.79
N ASP A 17 7.80 4.97 7.21
CA ASP A 17 9.14 5.44 6.84
C ASP A 17 9.40 5.35 5.34
N CYS A 18 8.63 4.50 4.62
CA CYS A 18 8.68 4.33 3.17
C CYS A 18 8.58 5.68 2.44
N ILE A 19 7.84 6.64 3.01
CA ILE A 19 7.64 7.98 2.46
C ILE A 19 8.97 8.71 2.24
N ASN A 20 9.92 8.53 3.16
CA ASN A 20 11.23 9.20 3.14
C ASN A 20 12.11 8.75 1.97
N TYR A 21 11.82 7.58 1.38
CA TYR A 21 12.57 7.07 0.22
C TYR A 21 12.04 7.59 -1.12
N PHE A 22 10.89 8.29 -1.12
CA PHE A 22 10.33 8.93 -2.31
C PHE A 22 10.11 10.43 -2.08
N PRO A 23 11.17 11.23 -1.90
CA PRO A 23 11.06 12.66 -1.58
C PRO A 23 10.43 13.51 -2.70
N THR A 24 10.32 12.95 -3.91
CA THR A 24 9.66 13.58 -5.07
C THR A 24 8.22 13.11 -5.27
N CYS A 25 7.73 12.19 -4.44
CA CYS A 25 6.34 11.75 -4.48
C CYS A 25 5.45 12.86 -3.92
N ASN A 26 4.41 13.23 -4.67
CA ASN A 26 3.49 14.28 -4.26
C ASN A 26 2.37 13.73 -3.37
N GLU A 27 1.94 12.49 -3.63
CA GLU A 27 0.79 11.91 -2.97
C GLU A 27 0.98 10.42 -2.67
N PHE A 28 0.80 10.03 -1.42
CA PHE A 28 0.73 8.64 -1.00
C PHE A 28 -0.70 8.25 -0.70
N ILE A 29 -1.11 7.09 -1.19
CA ILE A 29 -2.39 6.46 -0.89
C ILE A 29 -2.11 5.23 -0.04
N PHE A 30 -2.47 5.27 1.24
CA PHE A 30 -2.32 4.15 2.16
C PHE A 30 -3.68 3.50 2.33
N ILE A 31 -3.75 2.17 2.28
CA ILE A 31 -4.98 1.42 2.58
C ILE A 31 -4.67 0.38 3.65
N ASP A 32 -5.47 0.34 4.70
CA ASP A 32 -5.34 -0.66 5.75
C ASP A 32 -6.72 -1.09 6.27
N THR A 33 -6.81 -2.35 6.69
CA THR A 33 -7.95 -2.90 7.43
C THR A 33 -7.94 -2.48 8.90
N LEU A 34 -6.78 -2.09 9.43
CA LEU A 34 -6.66 -1.47 10.75
C LEU A 34 -7.45 -0.15 10.80
N PRO A 35 -8.03 0.24 11.95
CA PRO A 35 -7.93 -0.39 13.28
C PRO A 35 -8.67 -1.72 13.48
N ARG A 36 -9.44 -2.21 12.50
CA ARG A 36 -10.14 -3.50 12.62
C ARG A 36 -9.17 -4.67 12.35
N SER A 37 -9.51 -5.59 11.45
CA SER A 37 -8.63 -6.70 11.10
C SER A 37 -8.78 -7.16 9.63
N GLU A 38 -7.76 -7.85 9.16
CA GLU A 38 -7.75 -8.57 7.87
C GLU A 38 -8.78 -9.71 7.83
N HIS A 39 -9.25 -10.16 8.99
CA HIS A 39 -10.23 -11.25 9.14
C HIS A 39 -11.68 -10.78 9.06
N ASP A 40 -11.91 -9.48 8.90
CA ASP A 40 -13.26 -8.94 8.83
C ASP A 40 -13.95 -9.36 7.53
N ILE A 41 -15.25 -9.61 7.64
CA ILE A 41 -16.13 -9.90 6.51
C ILE A 41 -17.12 -8.74 6.33
N LYS A 42 -17.83 -8.75 5.21
CA LYS A 42 -18.87 -7.74 4.96
C LYS A 42 -19.86 -7.66 6.13
N ASN A 43 -20.00 -6.46 6.70
CA ASN A 43 -20.90 -6.12 7.82
C ASN A 43 -20.59 -6.79 9.17
N TYR A 44 -19.43 -7.44 9.33
CA TYR A 44 -19.03 -8.03 10.59
C TYR A 44 -17.53 -7.85 10.82
N PHE A 45 -17.17 -7.31 11.98
CA PHE A 45 -15.81 -7.29 12.49
C PHE A 45 -15.82 -7.86 13.91
N TYR A 46 -14.70 -8.46 14.31
CA TYR A 46 -14.54 -8.96 15.67
C TYR A 46 -13.90 -7.90 16.55
N GLU A 47 -14.66 -7.37 17.53
CA GLU A 47 -14.20 -6.32 18.45
C GLU A 47 -12.91 -6.70 19.19
N GLY A 48 -12.68 -7.99 19.47
CA GLY A 48 -11.47 -8.43 20.16
C GLY A 48 -10.16 -8.29 19.36
N PHE A 49 -10.23 -8.02 18.05
CA PHE A 49 -9.06 -7.66 17.24
C PHE A 49 -8.95 -6.16 16.97
N TYR A 50 -9.93 -5.37 17.42
CA TYR A 50 -9.94 -3.94 17.20
C TYR A 50 -8.81 -3.24 17.98
N ARG A 51 -8.07 -2.38 17.29
CA ARG A 51 -6.94 -1.62 17.82
C ARG A 51 -7.38 -0.20 18.15
N GLU A 52 -7.92 0.00 19.35
CA GLU A 52 -8.49 1.28 19.79
C GLU A 52 -7.52 2.46 19.65
N SER A 53 -6.23 2.27 19.95
CA SER A 53 -5.23 3.34 19.90
C SER A 53 -4.69 3.64 18.50
N PHE A 54 -5.06 2.87 17.48
CA PHE A 54 -4.36 2.92 16.19
C PHE A 54 -4.42 4.30 15.52
N VAL A 55 -5.55 4.98 15.56
CA VAL A 55 -5.71 6.31 14.93
C VAL A 55 -4.86 7.36 15.64
N GLU A 56 -4.78 7.31 16.97
CA GLU A 56 -3.91 8.20 17.75
C GLU A 56 -2.44 7.89 17.45
N ASP A 57 -2.08 6.61 17.51
CA ASP A 57 -0.71 6.15 17.28
C ASP A 57 -0.19 6.52 15.88
N ILE A 58 -0.99 6.31 14.84
CA ILE A 58 -0.58 6.61 13.46
C ILE A 58 -0.48 8.13 13.25
N THR A 59 -1.37 8.91 13.87
CA THR A 59 -1.30 10.37 13.83
C THR A 59 -0.03 10.90 14.49
N GLU A 60 0.35 10.34 15.64
CA GLU A 60 1.62 10.67 16.29
C GLU A 60 2.83 10.30 15.43
N GLU A 61 2.79 9.16 14.74
CA GLU A 61 3.88 8.72 13.87
C GLU A 61 4.05 9.65 12.66
N PHE A 62 2.95 10.03 12.01
CA PHE A 62 2.97 11.05 10.95
C PHE A 62 3.51 12.39 11.45
N LYS A 63 3.12 12.79 12.67
CA LYS A 63 3.61 14.02 13.30
C LYS A 63 5.13 14.00 13.52
N LYS A 64 5.70 12.87 13.95
CA LYS A 64 7.17 12.72 14.09
C LYS A 64 7.89 12.88 12.74
N ASN A 65 7.22 12.56 11.64
CA ASN A 65 7.73 12.70 10.28
C ASN A 65 7.36 14.05 9.63
N GLY A 66 6.90 15.02 10.43
CA GLY A 66 6.63 16.39 9.97
C GLY A 66 5.32 16.55 9.19
N PHE A 67 4.41 15.59 9.29
CA PHE A 67 3.06 15.70 8.74
C PHE A 67 2.07 16.15 9.81
N GLU A 68 1.00 16.80 9.37
CA GLU A 68 -0.13 17.20 10.21
C GLU A 68 -1.42 16.58 9.65
N LEU A 69 -2.27 16.05 10.53
CA LEU A 69 -3.61 15.59 10.17
C LEU A 69 -4.47 16.83 9.87
N THR A 70 -4.93 16.98 8.63
CA THR A 70 -5.78 18.11 8.21
C THR A 70 -7.25 17.73 8.12
N ASP A 71 -7.55 16.48 7.79
CA ASP A 71 -8.92 16.02 7.61
C ASP A 71 -9.10 14.58 8.08
N ASN A 72 -10.30 14.28 8.59
CA ASN A 72 -10.78 12.94 8.92
C ASN A 72 -12.19 12.80 8.37
N ILE A 73 -12.34 11.99 7.32
CA ILE A 73 -13.56 11.92 6.51
C ILE A 73 -14.15 10.52 6.65
N GLU A 74 -15.37 10.45 7.18
CA GLU A 74 -16.16 9.22 7.20
C GLU A 74 -16.63 8.85 5.77
N LEU A 75 -16.35 7.61 5.34
CA LEU A 75 -16.57 7.16 3.96
C LEU A 75 -17.88 6.40 3.76
N ASP A 76 -18.40 5.77 4.81
CA ASP A 76 -19.70 5.09 4.82
C ASP A 76 -20.22 5.06 6.25
N SER A 77 -21.40 5.65 6.49
CA SER A 77 -22.00 5.75 7.82
C SER A 77 -22.83 4.52 8.24
N ASN A 78 -22.95 3.52 7.35
CA ASN A 78 -23.79 2.33 7.61
C ASN A 78 -23.02 1.18 8.27
N TYR A 79 -21.76 1.36 8.67
CA TYR A 79 -20.94 0.33 9.29
C TYR A 79 -20.79 0.57 10.82
N ASN A 80 -20.61 -0.49 11.61
CA ASN A 80 -20.45 -0.33 13.07
C ASN A 80 -19.13 0.34 13.46
N ILE A 81 -18.11 0.27 12.59
CA ILE A 81 -16.90 1.10 12.64
C ILE A 81 -16.63 1.56 11.21
N ASN A 82 -16.80 2.85 10.97
CA ASN A 82 -16.88 3.38 9.62
C ASN A 82 -15.49 3.42 8.97
N PRO A 83 -15.37 3.01 7.69
CA PRO A 83 -14.17 3.31 6.91
C PRO A 83 -13.96 4.83 6.91
N HIS A 84 -12.73 5.26 7.18
CA HIS A 84 -12.37 6.68 7.20
C HIS A 84 -11.20 6.93 6.26
N LEU A 85 -11.17 8.12 5.69
CA LEU A 85 -10.01 8.70 5.06
C LEU A 85 -9.39 9.73 6.00
N LEU A 86 -8.17 9.48 6.45
CA LEU A 86 -7.32 10.46 7.12
C LEU A 86 -6.45 11.15 6.08
N ILE A 87 -6.38 12.50 6.11
CA ILE A 87 -5.50 13.27 5.22
C ILE A 87 -4.41 13.91 6.06
N PHE A 88 -3.17 13.55 5.78
CA PHE A 88 -1.99 14.13 6.38
C PHE A 88 -1.22 14.93 5.35
N ASN A 89 -0.75 16.12 5.73
CA ASN A 89 0.00 17.00 4.84
C ASN A 89 1.31 17.45 5.48
N ASN A 90 2.34 17.58 4.66
CA ASN A 90 3.50 18.40 4.99
C ASN A 90 3.75 19.42 3.85
N THR A 91 4.86 20.15 3.91
CA THR A 91 5.18 21.18 2.90
C THR A 91 5.41 20.66 1.48
N ARG A 92 5.49 19.34 1.28
CA ARG A 92 5.89 18.69 0.02
C ARG A 92 4.95 17.58 -0.43
N GLN A 93 4.33 16.85 0.49
CA GLN A 93 3.64 15.60 0.24
C GLN A 93 2.29 15.56 0.95
N ILE A 94 1.35 14.88 0.32
CA ILE A 94 0.03 14.54 0.84
C ILE A 94 0.01 13.03 1.10
N VAL A 95 -0.56 12.61 2.21
CA VAL A 95 -0.85 11.20 2.51
C VAL A 95 -2.34 11.06 2.75
N LYS A 96 -2.99 10.25 1.94
CA LYS A 96 -4.37 9.82 2.14
C LYS A 96 -4.36 8.41 2.71
N TYR A 97 -4.80 8.25 3.95
CA TYR A 97 -4.83 6.98 4.63
C TYR A 97 -6.27 6.49 4.80
N TYR A 98 -6.63 5.51 3.99
CA TYR A 98 -7.89 4.78 4.06
C TYR A 98 -7.79 3.69 5.13
N ILE A 99 -8.36 3.95 6.30
CA ILE A 99 -8.39 3.02 7.45
C ILE A 99 -9.72 2.26 7.50
N SER A 100 -9.76 1.13 8.22
CA SER A 100 -10.92 0.23 8.28
C SER A 100 -11.44 -0.17 6.90
N THR A 101 -10.53 -0.24 5.90
CA THR A 101 -10.87 -0.36 4.49
C THR A 101 -10.36 -1.67 3.94
N ASN A 102 -11.28 -2.64 3.78
CA ASN A 102 -11.02 -3.84 2.99
C ASN A 102 -11.43 -3.57 1.53
N ILE A 103 -10.52 -3.71 0.58
CA ILE A 103 -10.79 -3.40 -0.84
C ILE A 103 -11.90 -4.24 -1.48
N LEU A 104 -12.21 -5.42 -0.93
CA LEU A 104 -13.29 -6.27 -1.42
C LEU A 104 -14.67 -5.83 -0.91
N PHE A 105 -14.73 -5.17 0.26
CA PHE A 105 -15.99 -4.87 0.95
C PHE A 105 -16.29 -3.38 1.09
N ASN A 106 -15.26 -2.53 1.15
CA ASN A 106 -15.33 -1.10 1.48
C ASN A 106 -14.79 -0.20 0.36
N MET A 107 -14.66 -0.72 -0.86
CA MET A 107 -14.29 0.09 -2.02
C MET A 107 -15.34 1.19 -2.28
N ASN A 108 -14.89 2.43 -2.34
CA ASN A 108 -15.71 3.61 -2.65
C ASN A 108 -15.14 4.36 -3.86
N LYS A 109 -15.92 5.29 -4.43
CA LYS A 109 -15.54 6.02 -5.65
C LYS A 109 -14.32 6.93 -5.50
N MET A 110 -14.07 7.45 -4.29
CA MET A 110 -12.89 8.26 -4.03
C MET A 110 -11.62 7.39 -4.03
N LEU A 111 -11.68 6.25 -3.36
CA LEU A 111 -10.58 5.28 -3.35
C LEU A 111 -10.31 4.69 -4.74
N GLU A 112 -11.37 4.33 -5.48
CA GLU A 112 -11.25 3.84 -6.87
C GLU A 112 -10.51 4.85 -7.75
N LYS A 113 -10.85 6.15 -7.63
CA LYS A 113 -10.17 7.23 -8.34
C LYS A 113 -8.71 7.36 -7.90
N ASP A 114 -8.44 7.33 -6.59
CA ASP A 114 -7.08 7.44 -6.07
C ASP A 114 -6.18 6.29 -6.56
N ILE A 115 -6.69 5.05 -6.57
CA ILE A 115 -5.96 3.89 -7.15
C ILE A 115 -5.77 4.08 -8.65
N TYR A 116 -6.82 4.49 -9.38
CA TYR A 116 -6.75 4.71 -10.82
C TYR A 116 -5.74 5.80 -11.21
N GLU A 117 -5.47 6.78 -10.34
CA GLU A 117 -4.48 7.84 -10.58
C GLU A 117 -3.05 7.47 -10.12
N SER A 118 -2.89 6.47 -9.23
CA SER A 118 -1.58 6.06 -8.68
C SER A 118 -0.65 5.48 -9.75
N ASP A 119 0.47 6.13 -10.06
CA ASP A 119 1.44 5.61 -11.04
C ASP A 119 2.27 4.43 -10.53
N THR A 120 2.21 4.17 -9.22
CA THR A 120 3.05 3.19 -8.54
C THR A 120 2.26 2.37 -7.53
N LEU A 121 2.49 1.06 -7.52
CA LEU A 121 2.09 0.14 -6.45
C LEU A 121 3.33 -0.24 -5.65
N TYR A 122 3.38 0.16 -4.39
CA TYR A 122 4.40 -0.28 -3.43
C TYR A 122 3.83 -1.45 -2.62
N ILE A 123 4.53 -2.57 -2.66
CA ILE A 123 4.18 -3.79 -1.93
C ILE A 123 5.25 -3.99 -0.88
N ASN A 124 4.86 -4.14 0.38
CA ASN A 124 5.74 -4.52 1.47
C ASN A 124 5.00 -5.49 2.40
N GLY A 125 5.67 -6.53 2.88
CA GLY A 125 5.03 -7.59 3.67
C GLY A 125 4.12 -8.51 2.86
N TYR A 126 2.88 -8.69 3.33
CA TYR A 126 1.94 -9.70 2.83
C TYR A 126 1.27 -9.31 1.50
N HIS A 127 0.66 -10.30 0.86
CA HIS A 127 0.12 -10.20 -0.48
C HIS A 127 -1.26 -9.54 -0.53
N PRO A 128 -1.39 -8.42 -1.24
CA PRO A 128 -2.70 -7.88 -1.56
C PRO A 128 -3.45 -8.75 -2.58
N ASP A 129 -4.78 -8.68 -2.50
CA ASP A 129 -5.69 -9.40 -3.39
C ASP A 129 -5.57 -8.90 -4.84
N ILE A 130 -5.54 -9.85 -5.78
CA ILE A 130 -5.44 -9.61 -7.23
C ILE A 130 -6.50 -8.64 -7.77
N GLU A 131 -7.68 -8.59 -7.15
CA GLU A 131 -8.78 -7.69 -7.52
C GLU A 131 -8.38 -6.22 -7.43
N LEU A 132 -7.34 -5.87 -6.69
CA LEU A 132 -6.80 -4.50 -6.69
C LEU A 132 -6.35 -4.05 -8.08
N LEU A 133 -5.76 -4.94 -8.88
CA LEU A 133 -5.16 -4.60 -10.17
C LEU A 133 -6.20 -4.05 -11.17
N LYS A 134 -7.47 -4.45 -11.04
CA LYS A 134 -8.54 -3.98 -11.94
C LYS A 134 -8.78 -2.47 -11.84
N TYR A 135 -8.48 -1.87 -10.68
CA TYR A 135 -8.70 -0.45 -10.43
C TYR A 135 -7.61 0.45 -11.03
N PHE A 136 -6.45 -0.12 -11.39
CA PHE A 136 -5.41 0.62 -12.12
C PHE A 136 -5.75 0.80 -13.61
N GLY A 137 -6.74 0.08 -14.14
CA GLY A 137 -7.08 0.08 -15.56
C GLY A 137 -6.02 -0.64 -16.40
N SER A 138 -5.90 -0.28 -17.68
CA SER A 138 -4.99 -0.95 -18.63
C SER A 138 -3.61 -0.28 -18.74
N ARG A 139 -3.30 0.70 -17.90
CA ARG A 139 -2.05 1.48 -18.00
C ARG A 139 -0.89 0.73 -17.36
N LYS A 140 0.32 0.95 -17.90
CA LYS A 140 1.57 0.48 -17.29
C LYS A 140 1.80 1.24 -15.98
N ILE A 141 2.08 0.53 -14.89
CA ILE A 141 2.43 1.12 -13.59
C ILE A 141 3.80 0.66 -13.12
N ASN A 142 4.39 1.40 -12.20
CA ASN A 142 5.58 0.97 -11.50
C ASN A 142 5.18 0.04 -10.36
N LEU A 143 5.95 -1.02 -10.16
CA LEU A 143 5.81 -1.89 -9.01
C LEU A 143 7.10 -1.83 -8.22
N VAL A 144 6.98 -1.38 -6.98
CA VAL A 144 8.09 -1.28 -6.06
C VAL A 144 7.90 -2.33 -4.97
N GLY A 145 8.92 -3.13 -4.70
CA GLY A 145 8.99 -3.96 -3.50
C GLY A 145 10.29 -3.71 -2.75
N ASP A 146 10.41 -4.28 -1.55
CA ASP A 146 11.51 -4.07 -0.61
C ASP A 146 12.02 -5.41 0.00
N SER A 147 12.94 -5.34 0.96
CA SER A 147 13.49 -6.48 1.71
C SER A 147 12.42 -7.37 2.34
N ASP A 148 11.38 -6.75 2.88
CA ASP A 148 10.34 -7.43 3.65
C ASP A 148 9.15 -7.85 2.79
N THR A 149 9.18 -7.53 1.50
CA THR A 149 8.17 -8.04 0.56
C THR A 149 8.32 -9.54 0.43
N LEU A 150 7.23 -10.27 0.67
CA LEU A 150 7.24 -11.71 0.52
C LEU A 150 7.05 -12.06 -0.96
N TYR A 151 8.02 -12.76 -1.55
CA TYR A 151 7.95 -13.25 -2.92
C TYR A 151 7.76 -14.76 -2.88
N TYR A 152 6.51 -15.22 -2.79
CA TYR A 152 6.17 -16.64 -2.83
C TYR A 152 6.19 -17.14 -4.29
N ILE A 153 7.33 -17.01 -4.96
CA ILE A 153 7.52 -17.44 -6.36
C ILE A 153 7.35 -18.96 -6.48
N ASP A 154 7.63 -19.70 -5.39
CA ASP A 154 7.70 -21.16 -5.37
C ASP A 154 6.58 -21.85 -4.57
N PHE A 155 5.60 -21.10 -4.01
CA PHE A 155 4.51 -21.68 -3.22
C PHE A 155 3.16 -21.59 -3.96
N GLU A 156 2.46 -22.73 -4.06
CA GLU A 156 1.24 -22.87 -4.84
C GLU A 156 -0.04 -22.38 -4.14
N GLU A 157 0.00 -22.08 -2.84
CA GLU A 157 -1.20 -22.14 -1.97
C GLU A 157 -2.17 -20.93 -2.00
N ASP A 158 -1.98 -19.93 -2.86
CA ASP A 158 -3.03 -18.91 -3.05
C ASP A 158 -3.14 -18.45 -4.51
N ASP A 159 -4.35 -18.51 -5.08
CA ASP A 159 -4.61 -18.14 -6.48
C ASP A 159 -4.92 -16.65 -6.64
N ASN A 160 -5.30 -15.95 -5.56
CA ASN A 160 -5.75 -14.55 -5.61
C ASN A 160 -4.66 -13.54 -5.18
N ASN A 161 -3.40 -13.86 -5.44
CA ASN A 161 -2.25 -13.05 -5.05
C ASN A 161 -1.69 -12.21 -6.21
N ILE A 162 -1.56 -10.90 -6.02
CA ILE A 162 -0.94 -9.99 -6.99
C ILE A 162 0.45 -10.46 -7.45
N ILE A 163 1.34 -10.86 -6.53
CA ILE A 163 2.71 -11.28 -6.85
C ILE A 163 2.70 -12.48 -7.80
N LYS A 164 1.87 -13.49 -7.55
CA LYS A 164 1.73 -14.66 -8.45
C LYS A 164 1.26 -14.25 -9.84
N HIS A 165 0.24 -13.38 -9.92
CA HIS A 165 -0.24 -12.87 -11.20
C HIS A 165 0.85 -12.15 -12.01
N LEU A 166 1.68 -11.37 -11.33
CA LEU A 166 2.72 -10.55 -11.95
C LEU A 166 3.92 -11.37 -12.44
N ILE A 167 4.28 -12.45 -11.77
CA ILE A 167 5.33 -13.38 -12.22
C ILE A 167 5.03 -13.88 -13.64
N HIS A 168 3.76 -14.15 -13.93
CA HIS A 168 3.31 -14.68 -15.21
C HIS A 168 2.96 -13.60 -16.25
N ASN A 169 2.80 -12.33 -15.85
CA ASN A 169 2.37 -11.22 -16.73
C ASN A 169 3.40 -10.07 -16.79
N ASN A 170 4.63 -10.38 -17.22
CA ASN A 170 5.76 -9.45 -17.18
C ASN A 170 5.63 -8.14 -17.99
N ASN A 171 4.76 -8.06 -19.00
CA ASN A 171 4.83 -6.99 -20.00
C ASN A 171 4.19 -5.65 -19.58
N ASN A 172 3.43 -5.61 -18.48
CA ASN A 172 2.62 -4.46 -18.10
C ASN A 172 3.16 -3.63 -16.93
N TYR A 173 4.38 -3.92 -16.47
CA TYR A 173 4.93 -3.28 -15.25
C TYR A 173 6.40 -2.89 -15.42
N ASN A 174 6.81 -1.85 -14.69
CA ASN A 174 8.22 -1.57 -14.45
C ASN A 174 8.54 -2.03 -13.03
N TYR A 175 9.57 -2.87 -12.85
CA TYR A 175 9.88 -3.45 -11.55
C TYR A 175 11.01 -2.70 -10.87
N TYR A 176 10.85 -2.40 -9.58
CA TYR A 176 11.82 -1.67 -8.79
C TYR A 176 12.01 -2.31 -7.43
N LEU A 177 13.26 -2.42 -6.99
CA LEU A 177 13.62 -2.80 -5.63
C LEU A 177 13.99 -1.54 -4.84
N LEU A 178 13.24 -1.23 -3.79
CA LEU A 178 13.66 -0.33 -2.74
C LEU A 178 14.74 -1.04 -1.90
N CYS A 179 15.83 -0.33 -1.60
CA CYS A 179 16.90 -0.83 -0.74
C CYS A 179 17.11 0.18 0.39
N ARG A 180 16.43 -0.03 1.53
CA ARG A 180 16.43 0.89 2.67
C ARG A 180 17.86 1.26 3.13
N GLU A 181 18.72 0.26 3.32
CA GLU A 181 20.12 0.45 3.77
C GLU A 181 20.97 1.35 2.88
N GLN A 182 20.67 1.36 1.57
CA GLN A 182 21.43 2.14 0.60
C GLN A 182 20.69 3.41 0.19
N SER A 183 19.47 3.62 0.71
CA SER A 183 18.55 4.70 0.34
C SER A 183 18.43 4.84 -1.18
N LYS A 184 18.27 3.72 -1.88
CA LYS A 184 18.25 3.64 -3.35
C LYS A 184 17.11 2.79 -3.86
N ILE A 185 16.63 3.14 -5.05
CA ILE A 185 15.66 2.38 -5.83
C ILE A 185 16.36 1.85 -7.07
N ILE A 186 16.26 0.54 -7.31
CA ILE A 186 16.97 -0.18 -8.37
C ILE A 186 15.97 -0.72 -9.38
N LEU A 187 16.17 -0.41 -10.67
CA LEU A 187 15.38 -0.99 -11.75
C LEU A 187 15.68 -2.50 -11.90
N CYS A 188 14.62 -3.27 -12.10
CA CYS A 188 14.66 -4.71 -12.29
C CYS A 188 13.99 -5.09 -13.62
N ASP A 189 14.51 -6.13 -14.27
CA ASP A 189 14.02 -6.58 -15.57
C ASP A 189 12.70 -7.36 -15.45
N SER A 190 12.45 -7.94 -14.29
CA SER A 190 11.26 -8.72 -13.97
C SER A 190 11.07 -8.80 -12.45
N LEU A 191 9.92 -9.31 -12.02
CA LEU A 191 9.67 -9.63 -10.61
C LEU A 191 10.64 -10.71 -10.08
N LYS A 192 11.07 -11.64 -10.93
CA LYS A 192 12.09 -12.64 -10.59
C LYS A 192 13.48 -12.02 -10.40
N ASP A 193 13.86 -11.07 -11.25
CA ASP A 193 15.09 -10.30 -11.09
C ASP A 193 15.07 -9.47 -9.81
N LEU A 194 13.92 -8.88 -9.48
CA LEU A 194 13.70 -8.16 -8.23
C LEU A 194 13.97 -9.08 -7.02
N ASP A 195 13.32 -10.24 -6.92
CA ASP A 195 13.55 -11.18 -5.80
C ASP A 195 14.99 -11.71 -5.75
N ASN A 196 15.62 -11.98 -6.90
CA ASN A 196 17.03 -12.37 -6.93
C ASN A 196 17.96 -11.28 -6.39
N LYS A 197 17.74 -10.02 -6.79
CA LYS A 197 18.51 -8.87 -6.29
C LYS A 197 18.31 -8.66 -4.80
N ARG A 198 17.08 -8.87 -4.29
CA ARG A 198 16.76 -8.86 -2.86
C ARG A 198 17.57 -9.93 -2.10
N LYS A 199 17.49 -11.19 -2.53
CA LYS A 199 18.23 -12.32 -1.93
C LYS A 199 19.75 -12.11 -1.92
N ASN A 200 20.31 -11.60 -3.02
CA ASN A 200 21.75 -11.33 -3.14
C ASN A 200 22.26 -10.24 -2.18
N LYS A 201 21.36 -9.41 -1.63
CA LYS A 201 21.70 -8.42 -0.59
C LYS A 201 21.63 -8.97 0.83
N GLY A 202 21.25 -10.24 1.01
CA GLY A 202 21.19 -10.89 2.31
C GLY A 202 19.84 -10.77 3.01
N TYR A 203 18.76 -10.49 2.27
CA TYR A 203 17.37 -10.49 2.75
C TYR A 203 16.62 -11.77 2.35
#